data_AF-A0A3N6H1G4-F1
#
_entry.id   AF-A0A3N6H1G4-F1
#
_cell.length_a   1.000
_cell.length_b   1.000
_cell.length_c   1.000
_cell.angle_alpha   90.00
_cell.angle_beta   90.00
_cell.angle_gamma   90.00
#
_symmetry.space_group_name_H-M   'P 1'
#
loop_
_entity.id
_entity.type
_entity.pdbx_description
1 polymer ?
#
loop_
_entity_poly.entity_id
_entity_poly.type
_entity_poly.pdbx_seq_one_letter_code
_entity_poly.pdbx_strand_id
1 'polypeptide(L)'
;MFTQPPSPWAPPAAPPRKQGRTGLIVTLSVVGGLVVTGATVALVHALVQKTSETIARAEDRAASRYGDTTGPEDPEGWEEFEELEDSEEPEADEPAAETDATITTCTRDSLVNWMSADVKIVNGTDSTASYLVFVSFVDRDGEVVTEGLGATEDAVAPGATATVTAGGIGEVPAGTKCRIDRVVREAVSG
;
A
#
# COMPACT_ATOMS: atom_id res chain seq x y z
N MET A 1 0.12 84.49 42.65
CA MET A 1 0.26 83.71 41.40
C MET A 1 -0.91 82.75 41.32
N PHE A 2 -1.86 83.01 40.42
CA PHE A 2 -3.03 82.13 40.23
C PHE A 2 -2.69 81.08 39.18
N THR A 3 -2.81 79.80 39.53
CA THR A 3 -2.68 78.66 38.61
C THR A 3 -4.00 78.43 37.89
N GLN A 4 -3.94 78.48 36.56
CA GLN A 4 -5.08 78.25 35.68
C GLN A 4 -5.44 76.74 35.67
N PRO A 5 -6.73 76.35 35.76
CA PRO A 5 -7.11 74.94 35.68
C PRO A 5 -6.92 74.40 34.24
N PRO A 6 -6.53 73.12 34.08
CA PRO A 6 -6.30 72.53 32.77
C PRO A 6 -7.60 72.39 31.96
N SER A 7 -7.53 72.75 30.68
CA SER A 7 -8.66 72.64 29.74
C SER A 7 -8.97 71.18 29.40
N PRO A 8 -10.26 70.78 29.38
CA PRO A 8 -10.67 69.40 29.10
C PRO A 8 -10.55 68.97 27.62
N TRP A 9 -10.06 69.84 26.74
CA TRP A 9 -9.98 69.58 25.29
C TRP A 9 -8.54 69.49 24.74
N ALA A 10 -7.55 69.22 25.58
CA ALA A 10 -6.18 68.99 25.12
C ALA A 10 -6.03 67.58 24.49
N PRO A 11 -5.40 67.44 23.31
CA PRO A 11 -5.09 66.13 22.76
C PRO A 11 -4.08 65.39 23.66
N PRO A 12 -4.17 64.05 23.80
CA PRO A 12 -3.27 63.28 24.65
C PRO A 12 -1.83 63.36 24.13
N ALA A 13 -0.87 63.34 25.05
CA ALA A 13 0.56 63.35 24.74
C ALA A 13 0.93 62.13 23.88
N ALA A 14 1.71 62.35 22.82
CA ALA A 14 2.20 61.28 21.97
C ALA A 14 3.09 60.30 22.78
N PRO A 15 2.97 58.98 22.56
CA PRO A 15 3.80 58.01 23.26
C PRO A 15 5.28 58.15 22.87
N PRO A 16 6.22 57.85 23.79
CA PRO A 16 7.65 57.94 23.51
C PRO A 16 8.05 56.95 22.42
N ARG A 17 8.73 57.47 21.38
CA ARG A 17 9.33 56.66 20.32
C ARG A 17 10.45 55.80 20.92
N LYS A 18 10.21 54.51 21.09
CA LYS A 18 11.29 53.54 21.39
C LYS A 18 12.14 53.36 20.13
N GLN A 19 13.39 53.82 20.18
CA GLN A 19 14.43 53.43 19.24
C GLN A 19 14.69 51.93 19.40
N GLY A 20 14.28 51.14 18.42
CA GLY A 20 14.61 49.72 18.36
C GLY A 20 16.11 49.53 18.15
N ARG A 21 16.76 48.80 19.06
CA ARG A 21 18.07 48.18 18.78
C ARG A 21 17.84 46.91 17.96
N THR A 22 17.44 47.12 16.71
CA THR A 22 17.41 46.10 15.64
C THR A 22 18.85 45.89 15.16
N GLY A 23 19.62 45.05 15.86
CA GLY A 23 21.00 44.84 15.45
C GLY A 23 21.73 43.65 16.08
N LEU A 24 21.09 42.84 16.93
CA LEU A 24 21.79 41.75 17.63
C LEU A 24 21.20 40.35 17.41
N ILE A 25 20.20 40.19 16.53
CA ILE A 25 19.56 38.88 16.27
C ILE A 25 19.98 38.29 14.91
N VAL A 26 20.60 39.07 14.01
CA VAL A 26 20.88 38.61 12.64
C VAL A 26 22.14 37.72 12.53
N THR A 27 23.06 37.76 13.48
CA THR A 27 24.32 36.99 13.38
C THR A 27 24.26 35.60 14.01
N LEU A 28 23.32 35.32 14.91
CA LEU A 28 23.20 34.01 15.58
C LEU A 28 22.46 32.97 14.71
N SER A 29 21.59 33.42 13.80
CA SER A 29 20.82 32.55 12.90
C SER A 29 21.63 31.98 11.73
N VAL A 30 22.66 32.69 11.26
CA VAL A 30 23.49 32.21 10.14
C VAL A 30 24.44 31.10 10.60
N VAL A 31 25.00 31.21 11.82
CA VAL A 31 25.90 30.18 12.37
C VAL A 31 25.12 28.95 12.83
N GLY A 32 23.96 29.11 13.46
CA GLY A 32 23.12 27.99 13.89
C GLY A 32 22.49 27.22 12.71
N GLY A 33 22.04 27.92 11.66
CA GLY A 33 21.46 27.28 10.47
C GLY A 33 22.48 26.42 9.70
N LEU A 34 23.73 26.88 9.60
CA LEU A 34 24.78 26.19 8.85
C LEU A 34 25.23 24.89 9.55
N VAL A 35 25.25 24.87 10.89
CA VAL A 35 25.53 23.66 11.69
C VAL A 35 24.40 22.63 11.56
N VAL A 36 23.13 23.06 11.55
CA VAL A 36 21.99 22.14 11.39
C VAL A 36 21.96 21.55 9.98
N THR A 37 22.18 22.35 8.93
CA THR A 37 22.27 21.81 7.55
C THR A 37 23.49 20.89 7.36
N GLY A 38 24.64 21.23 7.96
CA GLY A 38 25.82 20.37 7.92
C GLY A 38 25.60 19.03 8.64
N ALA A 39 24.93 19.06 9.80
CA ALA A 39 24.59 17.85 10.55
C ALA A 39 23.60 16.95 9.81
N THR A 40 22.58 17.53 9.15
CA THR A 40 21.64 16.73 8.34
C THR A 40 22.32 16.12 7.12
N VAL A 41 23.19 16.86 6.45
CA VAL A 41 23.95 16.34 5.28
C VAL A 41 24.90 15.21 5.72
N ALA A 42 25.60 15.36 6.84
CA ALA A 42 26.43 14.31 7.39
C ALA A 42 25.62 13.06 7.79
N LEU A 43 24.43 13.25 8.36
CA LEU A 43 23.57 12.14 8.78
C LEU A 43 22.96 11.40 7.58
N VAL A 44 22.57 12.12 6.53
CA VAL A 44 22.15 11.53 5.26
C VAL A 44 23.31 10.78 4.60
N HIS A 45 24.51 11.36 4.54
CA HIS A 45 25.69 10.67 4.00
C HIS A 45 26.06 9.42 4.78
N ALA A 46 25.96 9.44 6.11
CA ALA A 46 26.21 8.27 6.95
C ALA A 46 25.15 7.17 6.73
N LEU A 47 23.88 7.54 6.57
CA LEU A 47 22.80 6.61 6.21
C LEU A 47 23.02 6.00 4.82
N VAL A 48 23.37 6.83 3.82
CA VAL A 48 23.65 6.37 2.45
C VAL A 48 24.84 5.40 2.44
N GLN A 49 25.92 5.71 3.16
CA GLN A 49 27.08 4.80 3.28
C GLN A 49 26.70 3.48 3.97
N LYS A 50 25.90 3.52 5.04
CA LYS A 50 25.43 2.32 5.74
C LYS A 50 24.50 1.47 4.89
N THR A 51 23.67 2.09 4.04
CA THR A 51 22.81 1.38 3.08
C THR A 51 23.62 0.74 1.96
N SER A 52 24.67 1.39 1.46
CA SER A 52 25.55 0.80 0.44
C SER A 52 26.23 -0.48 0.92
N GLU A 53 26.71 -0.52 2.16
CA GLU A 53 27.30 -1.74 2.74
C GLU A 53 26.29 -2.88 2.93
N THR A 54 25.03 -2.54 3.22
CA THR A 54 23.97 -3.55 3.37
C THR A 54 23.47 -4.06 2.03
N ILE A 55 23.37 -3.20 1.01
CA ILE A 55 23.00 -3.58 -0.35
C ILE A 55 24.12 -4.43 -0.97
N ALA A 56 25.39 -4.04 -0.82
CA ALA A 56 26.52 -4.85 -1.30
C ALA A 56 26.55 -6.25 -0.64
N ARG A 57 26.26 -6.34 0.67
CA ARG A 57 26.18 -7.64 1.37
C ARG A 57 24.93 -8.44 1.00
N ALA A 58 23.86 -7.78 0.57
CA ALA A 58 22.64 -8.41 0.07
C ALA A 58 22.83 -8.93 -1.36
N GLU A 59 23.53 -8.18 -2.22
CA GLU A 59 23.96 -8.61 -3.55
C GLU A 59 24.94 -9.78 -3.47
N ASP A 60 25.91 -9.78 -2.56
CA ASP A 60 26.84 -10.90 -2.38
C ASP A 60 26.10 -12.17 -1.91
N ARG A 61 25.05 -12.01 -1.09
CA ARG A 61 24.17 -13.11 -0.66
C ARG A 61 23.20 -13.56 -1.77
N ALA A 62 22.80 -12.65 -2.64
CA ALA A 62 22.00 -12.97 -3.82
C ALA A 62 22.86 -13.69 -4.86
N ALA A 63 24.08 -13.22 -5.12
CA ALA A 63 25.07 -13.87 -5.98
C ALA A 63 25.53 -15.22 -5.44
N SER A 64 25.68 -15.40 -4.12
CA SER A 64 25.92 -16.74 -3.54
C SER A 64 24.71 -17.68 -3.65
N ARG A 65 23.48 -17.16 -3.72
CA ARG A 65 22.28 -17.98 -3.95
C ARG A 65 22.02 -18.27 -5.43
N TYR A 66 22.53 -17.43 -6.32
CA TYR A 66 22.25 -17.47 -7.76
C TYR A 66 23.49 -17.76 -8.64
N GLY A 67 24.66 -17.91 -8.03
CA GLY A 67 25.96 -18.03 -8.70
C GLY A 67 26.49 -19.45 -8.81
N ASP A 68 25.69 -20.46 -8.46
CA ASP A 68 26.03 -21.88 -8.65
C ASP A 68 25.28 -22.44 -9.86
N THR A 69 25.34 -21.76 -11.01
CA THR A 69 24.88 -22.30 -12.30
C THR A 69 25.88 -22.12 -13.42
N THR A 70 27.15 -21.84 -13.11
CA THR A 70 28.22 -21.83 -14.12
C THR A 70 29.25 -22.89 -13.77
N GLY A 71 28.81 -24.15 -13.87
CA GLY A 71 29.70 -25.29 -14.06
C GLY A 71 30.38 -25.24 -15.43
N PRO A 72 31.50 -25.96 -15.61
CA PRO A 72 32.35 -25.87 -16.80
C PRO A 72 31.59 -26.20 -18.08
N GLU A 73 31.99 -25.52 -19.16
CA GLU A 73 31.39 -25.53 -20.49
C GLU A 73 31.52 -26.93 -21.14
N ASP A 74 30.64 -27.87 -20.78
CA ASP A 74 30.42 -29.11 -21.53
C ASP A 74 29.22 -28.91 -22.47
N PRO A 75 29.38 -28.99 -23.80
CA PRO A 75 28.31 -28.67 -24.75
C PRO A 75 27.28 -29.80 -24.95
N GLU A 76 27.31 -30.89 -24.18
CA GLU A 76 26.41 -32.03 -24.35
C GLU A 76 25.78 -32.44 -23.02
N GLY A 77 24.58 -31.94 -22.74
CA GLY A 77 23.85 -32.30 -21.53
C GLY A 77 22.67 -31.37 -21.22
N TRP A 78 21.87 -31.03 -22.23
CA TRP A 78 20.65 -30.24 -22.05
C TRP A 78 19.37 -31.10 -22.05
N GLU A 79 19.48 -32.42 -21.89
CA GLU A 79 18.32 -33.33 -21.95
C GLU A 79 17.77 -33.75 -20.57
N GLU A 80 18.27 -33.21 -19.44
CA GLU A 80 17.88 -33.71 -18.09
C GLU A 80 17.32 -32.63 -17.14
N PHE A 81 16.63 -31.61 -17.68
CA PHE A 81 15.85 -30.66 -16.85
C PHE A 81 14.47 -30.32 -17.41
N GLU A 82 14.04 -30.98 -18.49
CA GLU A 82 12.64 -30.90 -18.96
C GLU A 82 11.73 -31.97 -18.31
N GLU A 83 12.24 -32.86 -17.45
CA GLU A 83 11.45 -33.89 -16.75
C GLU A 83 11.12 -33.53 -15.28
N LEU A 84 10.93 -32.25 -14.98
CA LEU A 84 9.93 -31.86 -13.98
C LEU A 84 8.75 -31.21 -14.71
N GLU A 85 8.31 -31.92 -15.75
CA GLU A 85 6.92 -32.02 -16.14
C GLU A 85 6.07 -32.03 -14.87
N ASP A 86 5.32 -30.95 -14.70
CA ASP A 86 3.88 -31.13 -14.81
C ASP A 86 3.35 -32.30 -13.98
N SER A 87 3.57 -32.23 -12.67
CA SER A 87 2.60 -32.83 -11.74
C SER A 87 1.39 -31.88 -11.70
N GLU A 88 0.69 -31.79 -12.83
CA GLU A 88 -0.75 -31.59 -12.83
C GLU A 88 -1.33 -32.82 -12.10
N GLU A 89 -1.33 -32.74 -10.75
CA GLU A 89 -2.30 -33.47 -9.95
C GLU A 89 -3.63 -33.32 -10.67
N PRO A 90 -4.35 -34.41 -10.93
CA PRO A 90 -5.55 -34.37 -11.75
C PRO A 90 -6.46 -33.29 -11.17
N GLU A 91 -6.67 -32.20 -11.93
CA GLU A 91 -7.72 -31.24 -11.61
C GLU A 91 -8.97 -32.09 -11.45
N ALA A 92 -9.42 -32.24 -10.20
CA ALA A 92 -10.56 -33.06 -9.88
C ALA A 92 -11.71 -32.61 -10.79
N ASP A 93 -12.58 -33.54 -11.21
CA ASP A 93 -13.81 -33.27 -11.99
C ASP A 93 -14.79 -32.27 -11.32
N GLU A 94 -14.35 -31.54 -10.30
CA GLU A 94 -15.06 -30.47 -9.64
C GLU A 94 -15.25 -29.26 -10.57
N PRO A 95 -16.39 -28.56 -10.49
CA PRO A 95 -16.62 -27.34 -11.25
C PRO A 95 -15.62 -26.24 -10.88
N ALA A 96 -15.25 -25.39 -11.84
CA ALA A 96 -14.36 -24.25 -11.61
C ALA A 96 -14.88 -23.34 -10.48
N ALA A 97 -13.99 -22.90 -9.60
CA ALA A 97 -14.33 -22.12 -8.40
C ALA A 97 -15.01 -20.78 -8.71
N GLU A 98 -14.76 -20.21 -9.90
CA GLU A 98 -15.40 -18.97 -10.36
C GLU A 98 -16.91 -19.11 -10.47
N THR A 99 -17.41 -20.33 -10.75
CA THR A 99 -18.85 -20.58 -10.89
C THR A 99 -19.61 -20.53 -9.56
N ASP A 100 -18.89 -20.67 -8.44
CA ASP A 100 -19.44 -20.60 -7.09
C ASP A 100 -19.70 -19.15 -6.65
N ALA A 101 -19.11 -18.17 -7.34
CA ALA A 101 -19.07 -16.77 -6.91
C ALA A 101 -19.97 -15.86 -7.77
N THR A 102 -20.67 -14.94 -7.11
CA THR A 102 -21.48 -13.91 -7.78
C THR A 102 -21.40 -12.59 -7.02
N ILE A 103 -20.98 -11.52 -7.70
CA ILE A 103 -21.05 -10.16 -7.14
C ILE A 103 -22.52 -9.78 -6.99
N THR A 104 -22.95 -9.49 -5.76
CA THR A 104 -24.32 -9.03 -5.44
C THR A 104 -24.38 -7.52 -5.29
N THR A 105 -23.32 -6.91 -4.76
CA THR A 105 -23.21 -5.47 -4.54
C THR A 105 -21.84 -4.99 -5.01
N CYS A 106 -21.79 -3.81 -5.64
CA CYS A 106 -20.55 -3.13 -6.00
C CYS A 106 -20.73 -1.64 -5.72
N THR A 107 -20.06 -1.14 -4.68
CA THR A 107 -20.27 0.20 -4.15
C THR A 107 -18.96 0.94 -3.93
N ARG A 108 -19.00 2.25 -4.18
CA ARG A 108 -17.91 3.17 -3.81
C ARG A 108 -18.33 3.94 -2.58
N ASP A 109 -17.53 3.87 -1.52
CA ASP A 109 -17.69 4.72 -0.35
C ASP A 109 -17.50 6.18 -0.76
N SER A 110 -18.47 7.05 -0.46
CA SER A 110 -18.43 8.46 -0.88
C SER A 110 -17.55 9.35 0.00
N LEU A 111 -17.15 8.87 1.19
CA LEU A 111 -16.33 9.61 2.13
C LEU A 111 -14.84 9.41 1.84
N VAL A 112 -14.42 8.16 1.62
CA VAL A 112 -13.02 7.80 1.37
C VAL A 112 -12.74 7.40 -0.08
N ASN A 113 -13.75 7.30 -0.95
CA ASN A 113 -13.63 6.93 -2.36
C ASN A 113 -13.14 5.49 -2.62
N TRP A 114 -13.23 4.60 -1.64
CA TRP A 114 -12.78 3.20 -1.80
C TRP A 114 -13.92 2.33 -2.32
N MET A 115 -13.58 1.29 -3.08
CA MET A 115 -14.56 0.30 -3.54
C MET A 115 -14.78 -0.80 -2.52
N SER A 116 -15.97 -1.38 -2.55
CA SER A 116 -16.34 -2.60 -1.85
C SER A 116 -17.24 -3.42 -2.76
N ALA A 117 -16.97 -4.73 -2.85
CA ALA A 117 -17.82 -5.69 -3.54
C ALA A 117 -18.32 -6.74 -2.55
N ASP A 118 -19.64 -6.93 -2.47
CA ASP A 118 -20.21 -8.08 -1.78
C ASP A 118 -20.34 -9.22 -2.79
N VAL A 119 -19.83 -10.37 -2.42
CA VAL A 119 -19.80 -11.58 -3.23
C VAL A 119 -20.52 -12.67 -2.47
N LYS A 120 -21.55 -13.22 -3.10
CA LYS A 120 -22.21 -14.44 -2.65
C LYS A 120 -21.44 -15.64 -3.19
N ILE A 121 -21.02 -16.52 -2.30
CA ILE A 121 -20.39 -17.80 -2.61
C ILE A 121 -21.39 -18.92 -2.35
N VAL A 122 -21.55 -19.86 -3.27
CA VAL A 122 -22.29 -21.11 -3.07
C VAL A 122 -21.33 -22.26 -3.32
N ASN A 123 -21.04 -23.07 -2.32
CA ASN A 123 -20.11 -24.18 -2.51
C ASN A 123 -20.74 -25.26 -3.41
N GLY A 124 -20.28 -25.34 -4.66
CA GLY A 124 -20.75 -26.31 -5.65
C GLY A 124 -20.16 -27.72 -5.52
N THR A 125 -19.22 -27.94 -4.61
CA THR A 125 -18.57 -29.25 -4.41
C THR A 125 -19.29 -30.12 -3.38
N ASP A 126 -18.86 -31.37 -3.25
CA ASP A 126 -19.35 -32.34 -2.26
C ASP A 126 -18.53 -32.34 -0.95
N SER A 127 -17.53 -31.46 -0.86
CA SER A 127 -16.61 -31.31 0.27
C SER A 127 -16.71 -29.92 0.91
N THR A 128 -16.31 -29.80 2.19
CA THR A 128 -16.24 -28.48 2.85
C THR A 128 -15.05 -27.71 2.31
N ALA A 129 -15.23 -26.42 1.97
CA ALA A 129 -14.18 -25.60 1.38
C ALA A 129 -14.15 -24.18 1.94
N SER A 130 -12.97 -23.55 1.93
CA SER A 130 -12.81 -22.10 2.17
C SER A 130 -12.50 -21.39 0.86
N TYR A 131 -12.85 -20.10 0.77
CA TYR A 131 -12.75 -19.35 -0.47
C TYR A 131 -11.95 -18.07 -0.30
N LEU A 132 -11.13 -17.76 -1.30
CA LEU A 132 -10.47 -16.48 -1.50
C LEU A 132 -10.96 -15.87 -2.82
N VAL A 133 -11.50 -14.65 -2.77
CA VAL A 133 -12.07 -13.97 -3.93
C VAL A 133 -11.24 -12.73 -4.25
N PHE A 134 -10.71 -12.70 -5.46
CA PHE A 134 -10.01 -11.55 -6.03
C PHE A 134 -10.97 -10.79 -6.94
N VAL A 135 -11.16 -9.51 -6.66
CA VAL A 135 -12.03 -8.62 -7.44
C VAL A 135 -11.19 -7.50 -8.02
N SER A 136 -11.19 -7.34 -9.34
CA SER A 136 -10.68 -6.12 -9.96
C SER A 136 -11.75 -5.04 -9.93
N PHE A 137 -11.35 -3.84 -9.52
CA PHE A 137 -12.15 -2.65 -9.70
C PHE A 137 -11.68 -1.93 -10.96
N VAL A 138 -12.58 -1.82 -11.93
CA VAL A 138 -12.26 -1.35 -13.28
C VAL A 138 -12.93 -0.02 -13.58
N ASP A 139 -12.28 0.83 -14.35
CA ASP A 139 -12.87 2.10 -14.81
C ASP A 139 -13.91 1.88 -15.94
N ARG A 140 -14.26 2.96 -16.66
CA ARG A 140 -15.25 2.90 -17.75
C ARG A 140 -14.72 2.21 -19.00
N ASP A 141 -13.41 2.22 -19.19
CA ASP A 141 -12.74 1.60 -20.34
C ASP A 141 -12.40 0.13 -20.06
N GLY A 142 -12.58 -0.31 -18.81
CA GLY A 142 -12.34 -1.68 -18.36
C GLY A 142 -10.93 -1.89 -17.82
N GLU A 143 -10.15 -0.83 -17.70
CA GLU A 143 -8.80 -0.86 -17.13
C GLU A 143 -8.88 -1.03 -15.62
N VAL A 144 -7.99 -1.86 -15.06
CA VAL A 144 -7.92 -2.10 -13.61
C VAL A 144 -7.35 -0.86 -12.94
N VAL A 145 -8.14 -0.23 -12.06
CA VAL A 145 -7.70 0.93 -11.27
C VAL A 145 -7.22 0.54 -9.88
N THR A 146 -7.82 -0.51 -9.30
CA THR A 146 -7.37 -1.11 -8.05
C THR A 146 -7.96 -2.51 -7.90
N GLU A 147 -7.53 -3.24 -6.88
CA GLU A 147 -7.92 -4.62 -6.62
C GLU A 147 -8.53 -4.71 -5.22
N GLY A 148 -9.32 -5.75 -5.01
CA GLY A 148 -9.89 -6.11 -3.73
C GLY A 148 -9.75 -7.60 -3.46
N LEU A 149 -9.62 -7.92 -2.17
CA LEU A 149 -9.53 -9.28 -1.67
C LEU A 149 -10.62 -9.48 -0.63
N GLY A 150 -11.30 -10.61 -0.70
CA GLY A 150 -12.19 -11.10 0.34
C GLY A 150 -11.94 -12.58 0.61
N ALA A 151 -12.17 -13.01 1.85
CA ALA A 151 -12.09 -14.41 2.25
C ALA A 151 -13.35 -14.80 3.04
N THR A 152 -13.75 -16.06 2.96
CA THR A 152 -14.77 -16.61 3.88
C THR A 152 -14.21 -16.67 5.30
N GLU A 153 -14.99 -16.22 6.29
CA GLU A 153 -14.57 -16.27 7.71
C GLU A 153 -14.49 -17.71 8.23
N ASP A 154 -15.46 -18.54 7.84
CA ASP A 154 -15.54 -19.96 8.16
C ASP A 154 -15.55 -20.81 6.89
N ALA A 155 -15.28 -22.10 7.02
CA ALA A 155 -15.41 -23.03 5.93
C ALA A 155 -16.89 -23.22 5.53
N VAL A 156 -17.14 -23.34 4.23
CA VAL A 156 -18.46 -23.45 3.62
C VAL A 156 -18.76 -24.91 3.32
N ALA A 157 -19.78 -25.47 3.98
CA ALA A 157 -20.23 -26.84 3.75
C ALA A 157 -20.77 -27.03 2.31
N PRO A 158 -20.84 -28.27 1.80
CA PRO A 158 -21.42 -28.57 0.49
C PRO A 158 -22.80 -27.95 0.29
N GLY A 159 -23.00 -27.22 -0.82
CA GLY A 159 -24.25 -26.52 -1.15
C GLY A 159 -24.60 -25.33 -0.26
N ALA A 160 -23.81 -25.03 0.77
CA ALA A 160 -24.04 -23.89 1.64
C ALA A 160 -23.64 -22.57 0.96
N THR A 161 -24.16 -21.46 1.48
CA THR A 161 -23.89 -20.12 0.99
C THR A 161 -23.11 -19.31 2.03
N ALA A 162 -22.12 -18.56 1.58
CA ALA A 162 -21.42 -17.55 2.37
C ALA A 162 -21.47 -16.18 1.67
N THR A 163 -21.32 -15.11 2.44
CA THR A 163 -21.14 -13.75 1.91
C THR A 163 -19.75 -13.28 2.26
N VAL A 164 -19.03 -12.77 1.26
CA VAL A 164 -17.68 -12.26 1.37
C VAL A 164 -17.66 -10.82 0.89
N THR A 165 -17.02 -9.94 1.65
CA THR A 165 -16.77 -8.56 1.20
C THR A 165 -15.32 -8.45 0.73
N ALA A 166 -15.14 -8.12 -0.54
CA ALA A 166 -13.84 -7.77 -1.12
C ALA A 166 -13.67 -6.25 -1.09
N GLY A 167 -12.78 -5.78 -0.21
CA GLY A 167 -12.49 -4.35 -0.03
C GLY A 167 -11.34 -3.88 -0.92
N GLY A 168 -11.53 -2.73 -1.58
CA GLY A 168 -10.46 -2.07 -2.33
C GLY A 168 -9.40 -1.47 -1.42
N ILE A 169 -8.17 -1.42 -1.92
CA ILE A 169 -6.99 -0.94 -1.17
C ILE A 169 -6.63 0.53 -1.45
N GLY A 170 -7.49 1.26 -2.17
CA GLY A 170 -7.23 2.64 -2.53
C GLY A 170 -8.45 3.39 -3.08
N GLU A 171 -8.27 4.69 -3.26
CA GLU A 171 -9.27 5.57 -3.85
C GLU A 171 -9.46 5.26 -5.34
N VAL A 172 -10.70 5.32 -5.81
CA VAL A 172 -11.01 5.17 -7.23
C VAL A 172 -11.91 6.29 -7.76
N PRO A 173 -11.90 6.53 -9.08
CA PRO A 173 -12.81 7.47 -9.72
C PRO A 173 -14.30 7.12 -9.55
N ALA A 174 -15.16 8.12 -9.74
CA ALA A 174 -16.59 7.87 -9.80
C ALA A 174 -16.98 7.05 -11.04
N GLY A 175 -17.75 5.99 -10.84
CA GLY A 175 -18.23 5.12 -11.91
C GLY A 175 -17.47 3.82 -12.09
N THR A 176 -16.44 3.57 -11.28
CA THR A 176 -15.73 2.29 -11.19
C THR A 176 -16.70 1.11 -10.97
N LYS A 177 -16.42 -0.01 -11.62
CA LYS A 177 -17.20 -1.26 -11.59
C LYS A 177 -16.37 -2.37 -10.97
N CYS A 178 -17.04 -3.47 -10.61
CA CYS A 178 -16.41 -4.64 -10.02
C CYS A 178 -16.43 -5.79 -11.03
N ARG A 179 -15.35 -6.57 -11.07
CA ARG A 179 -15.23 -7.80 -11.86
C ARG A 179 -14.55 -8.85 -11.00
N ILE A 180 -15.11 -10.06 -10.93
CA ILE A 180 -14.40 -11.19 -10.33
C ILE A 180 -13.24 -11.53 -11.27
N ASP A 181 -12.03 -11.54 -10.73
CA ASP A 181 -10.82 -11.84 -11.49
C ASP A 181 -10.41 -13.30 -11.30
N ARG A 182 -10.43 -13.76 -10.04
CA ARG A 182 -10.08 -15.13 -9.66
C ARG A 182 -10.83 -15.55 -8.40
N VAL A 183 -11.20 -16.82 -8.34
CA VAL A 183 -11.67 -17.45 -7.10
C VAL A 183 -10.77 -18.63 -6.79
N VAL A 184 -10.23 -18.67 -5.57
CA VAL A 184 -9.47 -19.81 -5.06
C VAL A 184 -10.38 -20.56 -4.10
N ARG A 185 -10.54 -21.86 -4.33
CA ARG A 185 -11.30 -22.77 -3.47
C ARG A 185 -10.35 -23.79 -2.87
N GLU A 186 -10.27 -23.80 -1.55
CA GLU A 186 -9.38 -24.70 -0.80
C GLU A 186 -10.22 -25.70 -0.02
N ALA A 187 -10.06 -26.99 -0.31
CA ALA A 187 -10.70 -28.04 0.46
C ALA A 187 -10.21 -28.03 1.91
N VAL A 188 -11.13 -28.12 2.86
CA VAL A 188 -10.80 -28.19 4.29
C VAL A 188 -10.92 -29.65 4.72
N SER A 189 -9.78 -30.30 4.90
CA SER A 189 -9.72 -31.63 5.52
C SER A 189 -10.07 -31.51 7.00
N GLY A 190 -11.15 -32.17 7.42
CA GLY A 190 -11.60 -32.27 8.81
C GLY A 190 -10.92 -33.37 9.61
#